data_AF-A0A6A7BR72-F1
#
_entry.id   AF-A0A6A7BR72-F1
#
_cell.length_a   1.000
_cell.length_b   1.000
_cell.length_c   1.000
_cell.angle_alpha   90.00
_cell.angle_beta   90.00
_cell.angle_gamma   90.00
#
_symmetry.space_group_name_H-M   'P 1'
#
loop_
_entity.id
_entity.type
_entity.pdbx_description
1 polymer ?
#
loop_
_entity_poly.entity_id
_entity_poly.type
_entity_poly.pdbx_seq_one_letter_code
_entity_poly.pdbx_strand_id
1 'polypeptide(L)' 'KFIQRSRVLSLYREILRTVRRLPPSDRSELCAFARREIERHSDVEDLEHIRYLLATGRRQFDEMRGYVHMGG' A
#
# COMPACT_ATOMS: atom_id res chain seq x y z
N LYS A 1 4.14 -19.59 -2.84
CA LYS A 1 2.95 -18.94 -2.23
C LYS A 1 3.27 -18.11 -0.96
N PHE A 2 4.09 -18.59 -0.01
CA PHE A 2 4.40 -17.87 1.24
C PHE A 2 5.18 -16.53 1.07
N ILE A 3 6.19 -16.51 0.19
CA ILE A 3 7.03 -15.32 -0.04
C ILE A 3 6.20 -14.12 -0.55
N GLN A 4 5.22 -14.36 -1.43
CA GLN A 4 4.40 -13.28 -1.97
C GLN A 4 3.43 -12.73 -0.93
N ARG A 5 2.77 -13.58 -0.13
CA ARG A 5 1.96 -13.13 1.01
C ARG A 5 2.78 -12.27 1.98
N SER A 6 4.01 -12.69 2.29
CA SER A 6 4.91 -11.90 3.14
C SER A 6 5.25 -10.53 2.54
N ARG A 7 5.48 -10.44 1.23
CA ARG A 7 5.75 -9.18 0.52
C ARG A 7 4.53 -8.25 0.53
N VAL A 8 3.34 -8.77 0.25
CA VAL A 8 2.07 -8.00 0.31
C VAL A 8 1.85 -7.44 1.71
N LEU A 9 1.99 -8.27 2.75
CA LEU A 9 1.84 -7.82 4.13
C LEU A 9 2.92 -6.80 4.55
N SER A 10 4.14 -6.94 4.04
CA SER A 10 5.23 -6.01 4.33
C SER A 10 4.96 -4.64 3.72
N LEU A 11 4.57 -4.59 2.44
CA LEU A 11 4.17 -3.36 1.76
C LEU A 11 2.96 -2.72 2.46
N TYR A 12 1.95 -3.50 2.82
CA TYR A 12 0.78 -2.99 3.53
C TYR A 12 1.13 -2.32 4.86
N ARG A 13 1.96 -2.98 5.67
CA ARG A 13 2.41 -2.42 6.96
C ARG A 13 3.24 -1.16 6.77
N GLU A 14 4.04 -1.08 5.71
CA GLU A 14 4.80 0.12 5.36
C GLU A 14 3.86 1.30 5.04
N ILE A 15 2.85 1.05 4.20
CA ILE A 15 1.81 2.04 3.86
C ILE A 15 1.13 2.56 5.12
N LEU A 16 0.63 1.66 5.98
CA LEU A 16 -0.06 2.06 7.21
C LEU A 16 0.85 2.86 8.16
N ARG A 17 2.13 2.52 8.28
CA ARG A 17 3.07 3.26 9.14
C ARG A 17 3.30 4.68 8.65
N THR A 18 3.42 4.87 7.34
CA THR A 18 3.59 6.20 6.74
C THR A 18 2.32 7.02 6.85
N VAL A 19 1.16 6.46 6.50
CA VAL A 19 -0.14 7.16 6.58
C VAL A 19 -0.46 7.60 8.01
N ARG A 20 -0.02 6.85 9.02
CA ARG A 20 -0.19 7.24 10.44
C ARG A 20 0.62 8.47 10.87
N ARG A 21 1.60 8.91 10.07
CA ARG A 21 2.39 10.13 10.32
C ARG A 21 1.73 11.38 9.75
N LEU A 22 0.66 11.22 8.97
CA LEU A 22 -0.08 12.33 8.36
C LEU A 22 -1.04 12.99 9.36
N PRO A 23 -1.48 14.23 9.08
CA PRO A 23 -2.57 14.86 9.80
C PRO A 23 -3.82 13.96 9.87
N PRO A 24 -4.63 14.06 10.94
CA PRO A 24 -5.83 13.23 11.12
C PRO A 24 -6.84 13.33 9.96
N SER A 25 -6.90 14.49 9.29
CA SER A 25 -7.77 14.73 8.13
C SER A 25 -7.51 13.74 6.98
N ASP A 26 -6.23 13.51 6.67
CA ASP A 26 -5.82 12.76 5.48
C ASP A 26 -5.62 11.28 5.78
N ARG A 27 -5.38 10.96 7.06
CA ARG A 27 -5.11 9.60 7.53
C ARG A 27 -6.27 8.63 7.26
N SER A 28 -7.52 9.05 7.49
CA SER A 28 -8.67 8.14 7.46
C SER A 28 -8.95 7.61 6.05
N GLU A 29 -8.91 8.50 5.07
CA GLU A 29 -9.16 8.19 3.67
C GLU A 29 -8.06 7.29 3.10
N LEU A 30 -6.80 7.62 3.34
CA LEU A 30 -5.66 6.84 2.85
C LEU A 30 -5.58 5.44 3.48
N CYS A 31 -5.92 5.31 4.78
CA CYS A 31 -6.03 4.00 5.42
C CYS A 31 -7.15 3.16 4.79
N ALA A 32 -8.31 3.76 4.54
CA ALA A 32 -9.45 3.08 3.93
C ALA A 32 -9.14 2.66 2.48
N PHE A 33 -8.48 3.53 1.71
CA PHE A 33 -8.05 3.23 0.35
C PHE A 33 -7.09 2.04 0.31
N ALA A 34 -6.00 2.06 1.10
CA ALA A 34 -5.02 0.99 1.14
C ALA A 34 -5.66 -0.36 1.56
N ARG A 35 -6.63 -0.34 2.46
CA ARG A 35 -7.37 -1.53 2.87
C ARG A 35 -8.23 -2.08 1.74
N ARG A 36 -9.04 -1.23 1.08
CA ARG A 36 -9.90 -1.63 -0.05
C ARG A 36 -9.10 -2.24 -1.19
N GLU A 37 -7.92 -1.68 -1.49
CA GLU A 37 -7.08 -2.19 -2.57
C GLU A 37 -6.53 -3.59 -2.29
N ILE A 38 -6.17 -3.89 -1.03
CA ILE A 38 -5.74 -5.24 -0.67
C ILE A 38 -6.92 -6.21 -0.64
N GLU A 39 -8.06 -5.80 -0.10
CA GLU A 39 -9.28 -6.61 -0.08
C GLU A 39 -9.77 -6.94 -1.50
N ARG A 40 -9.73 -5.98 -2.43
CA ARG A 40 -10.10 -6.18 -3.84
C ARG A 40 -9.27 -7.28 -4.53
N HIS A 41 -8.03 -7.46 -4.12
CA HIS A 41 -7.09 -8.38 -4.76
C HIS A 41 -6.76 -9.60 -3.88
N SER A 42 -7.53 -9.87 -2.82
CA SER A 42 -7.26 -10.99 -1.90
C SER A 42 -7.32 -12.37 -2.56
N ASP A 43 -8.12 -12.47 -3.62
CA ASP A 43 -8.43 -13.73 -4.32
C ASP A 43 -7.53 -13.97 -5.54
N VAL A 44 -6.59 -13.05 -5.82
CA VAL A 44 -5.64 -13.21 -6.92
C VAL A 44 -4.63 -14.30 -6.57
N GLU A 45 -4.66 -15.42 -7.30
CA GLU A 45 -3.67 -16.51 -7.16
C GLU A 45 -2.52 -16.44 -8.17
N ASP A 46 -2.67 -15.65 -9.22
CA ASP A 46 -1.68 -15.49 -10.28
C ASP A 46 -0.42 -14.77 -9.76
N LEU A 47 0.73 -15.46 -9.82
CA LEU A 47 1.99 -14.96 -9.28
C LEU A 47 2.58 -13.77 -10.06
N GLU A 48 2.30 -13.67 -11.36
CA GLU A 48 2.73 -12.55 -12.19
C GLU A 48 1.87 -11.32 -11.88
N HIS A 49 0.56 -11.51 -11.77
CA HIS A 49 -0.36 -10.46 -11.39
C HIS A 49 -0.08 -9.94 -9.98
N ILE A 50 0.21 -10.80 -8.99
CA ILE A 50 0.61 -10.36 -7.65
C ILE A 50 1.89 -9.53 -7.70
N ARG A 51 2.89 -9.93 -8.50
CA ARG A 51 4.15 -9.17 -8.65
C ARG A 51 3.90 -7.82 -9.30
N TYR A 52 3.03 -7.77 -10.32
CA TYR A 52 2.61 -6.54 -10.95
C TYR A 52 1.93 -5.60 -9.96
N LEU A 53 0.94 -6.09 -9.20
CA LEU A 53 0.23 -5.31 -8.18
C LEU A 53 1.17 -4.79 -7.09
N LEU A 54 2.14 -5.60 -6.65
CA LEU A 54 3.17 -5.18 -5.70
C LEU A 54 4.04 -4.05 -6.25
N ALA A 55 4.49 -4.15 -7.51
CA ALA A 55 5.33 -3.12 -8.13
C ALA A 55 4.54 -1.81 -8.32
N THR A 56 3.31 -1.91 -8.80
CA THR A 56 2.40 -0.77 -9.00
C THR A 56 2.06 -0.09 -7.67
N GLY A 57 1.66 -0.86 -6.65
CA GLY A 57 1.35 -0.32 -5.33
C GLY A 57 2.56 0.32 -4.65
N ARG A 58 3.76 -0.24 -4.85
CA ARG A 58 5.01 0.37 -4.36
C ARG A 58 5.30 1.71 -5.03
N ARG A 59 5.15 1.82 -6.35
CA ARG A 59 5.34 3.08 -7.09
C ARG A 59 4.37 4.16 -6.59
N GLN A 60 3.08 3.85 -6.52
CA GLN A 60 2.06 4.79 -6.03
C GLN A 60 2.35 5.27 -4.61
N PHE A 61 2.82 4.35 -3.75
CA PHE A 61 3.19 4.69 -2.39
C PHE A 61 4.43 5.58 -2.31
N ASP A 62 5.46 5.31 -3.11
CA ASP A 62 6.67 6.13 -3.16
C ASP A 62 6.36 7.55 -3.70
N GLU A 63 5.47 7.68 -4.68
CA GLU A 63 4.94 8.96 -5.17
C GLU A 63 4.19 9.71 -4.05
N MET A 64 3.25 9.05 -3.37
CA MET A 64 2.52 9.61 -2.22
C MET A 64 3.48 10.10 -1.13
N ARG A 65 4.53 9.33 -0.82
CA ARG A 65 5.56 9.72 0.15
C ARG A 65 6.31 10.97 -0.26
N GLY A 66 6.58 11.15 -1.55
CA GLY A 66 7.20 12.35 -2.09
C GLY A 66 6.36 13.60 -1.80
N TYR A 67 5.05 13.53 -2.03
CA TYR A 67 4.14 14.63 -1.73
C TYR A 67 4.06 14.94 -0.23
N VAL A 68 3.95 13.90 0.60
CA VAL A 68 3.90 14.03 2.06
C VAL A 68 5.17 14.70 2.62
N HIS A 69 6.33 14.40 2.04
CA HIS A 69 7.60 14.93 2.53
C HIS A 69 7.87 16.37 2.06
N MET A 70 7.30 16.79 0.92
CA MET A 70 7.44 18.16 0.42
C MET A 70 6.34 19.12 0.89
N GLY A 71 5.26 18.61 1.49
CA GLY A 71 4.13 19.40 1.99
C GLY A 71 4.12 19.66 3.51
N GLY A 72 5.24 19.43 4.21
CA GLY A 72 5.38 19.60 5.66
C GLY A 72 6.44 20.62 6.03
#